data_AF-A0A8J5KQN0-F1
#
_entry.id   AF-A0A8J5KQN0-F1
#
_cell.length_a   1.000
_cell.length_b   1.000
_cell.length_c   1.000
_cell.angle_alpha   90.00
_cell.angle_beta   90.00
_cell.angle_gamma   90.00
#
_symmetry.space_group_name_H-M   'P 1'
#
loop_
_entity.id
_entity.type
_entity.pdbx_description
1 polymer ?
#
loop_
_entity_poly.entity_id
_entity_poly.type
_entity_poly.pdbx_seq_one_letter_code
_entity_poly.pdbx_strand_id
1 'polypeptide(L)'
;MASVMSMSLLGLSRTAHRSYSFLLPPQSPHPRRRCSLSFNLETSSPHAALKLSLLPRPFRPNPSAARSRPPITAIFTGIVEEMGRVDRIGPSGDADGGFQIRIAASTVLGGVNLGDSISVNGTCLTVSAFDLAASHFTVGLSPETLRRTALSDLASGSPVNLERALQPVSRMGGHFVQGHVDGTGEITSFVPEGDSLWVKVRVAPELLHYVVPKGFIAVDGVSLTVVGVYEDESCFDFMLVAYTQQKVVIPLKKVADKVNLEVDIVGKYVEKLLNNRFGDANPTSSSSFWAVREIPTGQCEEEGERSWVGWLRRKEKGVGLDSGVRDTE
;
A
#
# COMPACT_ATOMS: atom_id res chain seq x y z
N MET A 1 -82.39 -17.81 -3.67
CA MET A 1 -82.01 -18.43 -4.95
C MET A 1 -80.81 -19.31 -4.71
N ALA A 2 -80.91 -20.57 -5.15
CA ALA A 2 -80.00 -21.66 -4.84
C ALA A 2 -78.64 -21.56 -5.55
N SER A 3 -77.59 -22.10 -4.95
CA SER A 3 -76.90 -23.24 -5.55
C SER A 3 -76.08 -24.00 -4.50
N VAL A 4 -76.32 -25.30 -4.47
CA VAL A 4 -75.58 -26.33 -3.76
C VAL A 4 -74.44 -26.78 -4.67
N MET A 5 -73.23 -26.95 -4.14
CA MET A 5 -72.32 -27.97 -4.67
C MET A 5 -71.41 -28.52 -3.58
N SER A 6 -71.53 -29.83 -3.40
CA SER A 6 -70.74 -30.72 -2.55
C SER A 6 -69.38 -31.04 -3.18
N MET A 7 -68.34 -31.24 -2.38
CA MET A 7 -67.32 -32.27 -2.63
C MET A 7 -66.52 -32.63 -1.36
N SER A 8 -66.83 -33.82 -0.85
CA SER A 8 -65.95 -34.87 -0.32
C SER A 8 -64.80 -34.55 0.64
N LEU A 9 -65.00 -34.95 1.90
CA LEU A 9 -63.96 -35.26 2.88
C LEU A 9 -63.29 -36.60 2.54
N LEU A 10 -62.01 -36.55 2.17
CA LEU A 10 -61.09 -37.69 2.31
C LEU A 10 -59.96 -37.23 3.24
N GLY A 11 -59.94 -37.85 4.42
CA GLY A 11 -58.97 -37.55 5.46
C GLY A 11 -57.55 -37.88 5.06
N LEU A 12 -56.60 -37.14 5.63
CA LEU A 12 -55.27 -37.62 5.98
C LEU A 12 -54.62 -36.60 6.92
N SER A 13 -54.32 -37.08 8.12
CA SER A 13 -53.40 -36.54 9.11
C SER A 13 -52.29 -35.69 8.51
N ARG A 14 -52.13 -34.45 8.99
CA ARG A 14 -50.88 -33.69 8.92
C ARG A 14 -50.85 -32.62 10.01
N THR A 15 -49.97 -32.82 10.96
CA THR A 15 -49.52 -31.87 11.97
C THR A 15 -49.15 -30.53 11.32
N ALA A 16 -49.77 -29.44 11.79
CA ALA A 16 -49.46 -28.09 11.32
C ALA A 16 -48.15 -27.59 11.94
N HIS A 17 -47.06 -27.55 11.17
CA HIS A 17 -45.84 -26.83 11.57
C HIS A 17 -46.09 -25.32 11.41
N ARG A 18 -46.18 -24.59 12.54
CA ARG A 18 -46.10 -23.13 12.56
C ARG A 18 -44.72 -22.69 13.00
N SER A 19 -43.98 -22.02 12.13
CA SER A 19 -42.71 -21.37 12.46
C SER A 19 -42.95 -19.88 12.72
N TYR A 20 -42.61 -19.41 13.91
CA TYR A 20 -42.58 -17.98 14.23
C TYR A 20 -41.13 -17.49 14.24
N SER A 21 -40.87 -16.36 13.58
CA SER A 21 -39.57 -15.69 13.57
C SER A 21 -39.72 -14.30 14.17
N PHE A 22 -39.01 -14.02 15.26
CA PHE A 22 -38.93 -12.67 15.84
C PHE A 22 -37.61 -12.01 15.45
N LEU A 23 -37.68 -10.78 14.96
CA LEU A 23 -36.55 -9.88 14.75
C LEU A 23 -36.40 -9.00 15.99
N LEU A 24 -35.27 -9.09 16.68
CA LEU A 24 -34.91 -8.15 17.75
C LEU A 24 -34.26 -6.90 17.13
N PRO A 25 -34.57 -5.69 17.61
CA PRO A 25 -33.97 -4.46 17.09
C PRO A 25 -32.47 -4.37 17.49
N PRO A 26 -31.61 -3.76 16.65
CA PRO A 26 -30.17 -3.81 16.83
C PRO A 26 -29.70 -2.81 17.88
N GLN A 27 -28.94 -3.29 18.86
CA GLN A 27 -27.99 -2.46 19.60
C GLN A 27 -26.57 -3.02 19.39
N SER A 28 -25.67 -2.16 18.90
CA SER A 28 -24.22 -2.30 18.68
C SER A 28 -23.71 -2.61 17.24
N PRO A 29 -22.55 -2.03 16.83
CA PRO A 29 -22.08 -1.97 15.44
C PRO A 29 -21.01 -3.03 15.11
N HIS A 30 -21.28 -4.31 15.39
CA HIS A 30 -20.42 -5.41 14.94
C HIS A 30 -21.23 -6.49 14.21
N PRO A 31 -20.73 -7.05 13.10
CA PRO A 31 -21.48 -8.03 12.34
C PRO A 31 -21.44 -9.36 13.11
N ARG A 32 -22.57 -9.80 13.68
CA ARG A 32 -22.68 -11.16 14.22
C ARG A 32 -23.88 -11.92 13.67
N ARG A 33 -23.52 -13.06 13.06
CA ARG A 33 -24.16 -14.39 13.09
C ARG A 33 -25.69 -14.40 13.20
N ARG A 34 -26.36 -14.75 12.10
CA ARG A 34 -27.77 -15.18 12.13
C ARG A 34 -27.87 -16.49 12.92
N CYS A 35 -28.33 -16.42 14.16
CA CYS A 35 -28.86 -17.58 14.87
C CYS A 35 -30.37 -17.62 14.63
N SER A 36 -30.85 -18.60 13.87
CA SER A 36 -32.28 -18.92 13.82
C SER A 36 -32.59 -19.92 14.93
N LEU A 37 -33.41 -19.52 15.90
CA LEU A 37 -34.00 -20.44 16.87
C LEU A 37 -35.23 -21.08 16.24
N SER A 38 -35.31 -22.40 16.27
CA SER A 38 -36.47 -23.16 15.79
C SER A 38 -37.03 -23.97 16.95
N PHE A 39 -38.31 -23.77 17.27
CA PHE A 39 -39.02 -24.56 18.29
C PHE A 39 -39.91 -25.59 17.59
N ASN A 40 -39.81 -26.85 18.02
CA ASN A 40 -40.79 -27.89 17.69
C ASN A 40 -41.60 -28.17 18.94
N LEU A 41 -42.92 -28.04 18.85
CA LEU A 41 -43.85 -28.40 19.92
C LEU A 41 -44.45 -29.77 19.55
N GLU A 42 -43.95 -30.85 20.13
CA GLU A 42 -44.61 -32.16 20.04
C GLU A 42 -45.57 -32.30 21.24
N THR A 43 -46.87 -32.21 20.97
CA THR A 43 -47.90 -32.43 21.99
C THR A 43 -48.32 -33.89 22.00
N SER A 44 -47.65 -34.71 22.80
CA SER A 44 -48.24 -35.95 23.34
C SER A 44 -47.50 -36.42 24.60
N SER A 45 -48.21 -36.40 25.74
CA SER A 45 -47.86 -36.91 27.09
C SER A 45 -47.50 -35.84 28.16
N PRO A 46 -47.95 -35.96 29.43
CA PRO A 46 -47.93 -34.87 30.42
C PRO A 46 -46.61 -34.69 31.18
N HIS A 47 -45.51 -35.32 30.75
CA HIS A 47 -44.17 -35.08 31.29
C HIS A 47 -43.13 -34.98 30.17
N ALA A 48 -43.14 -33.86 29.44
CA ALA A 48 -42.14 -33.57 28.41
C ALA A 48 -41.04 -32.67 28.99
N ALA A 49 -39.87 -33.24 29.25
CA ALA A 49 -38.65 -32.49 29.56
C ALA A 49 -38.08 -31.86 28.28
N LEU A 50 -37.95 -30.54 28.26
CA LEU A 50 -37.32 -29.77 27.19
C LEU A 50 -35.82 -30.12 27.09
N LYS A 51 -35.44 -30.90 26.08
CA LYS A 51 -34.03 -31.18 25.78
C LYS A 51 -33.50 -30.14 24.79
N LEU A 52 -32.69 -29.20 25.29
CA LEU A 52 -32.00 -28.22 24.47
C LEU A 52 -30.72 -28.85 23.89
N SER A 53 -30.72 -29.21 22.60
CA SER A 53 -29.51 -29.65 21.89
C SER A 53 -28.96 -28.53 21.01
N LEU A 54 -27.90 -27.87 21.49
CA LEU A 54 -27.10 -26.93 20.69
C LEU A 54 -26.03 -27.72 19.93
N LEU A 55 -26.36 -28.22 18.74
CA LEU A 55 -25.34 -28.74 17.82
C LEU A 55 -24.83 -27.59 16.94
N PRO A 56 -23.54 -27.19 17.04
CA PRO A 56 -22.96 -26.22 16.12
C PRO A 56 -22.93 -26.85 14.72
N ARG A 57 -23.53 -26.16 13.73
CA ARG A 57 -23.36 -26.55 12.33
C ARG A 57 -21.86 -26.43 11.97
N PRO A 58 -21.24 -27.46 11.37
CA PRO A 58 -19.88 -27.33 10.87
C PRO A 58 -19.85 -26.22 9.82
N PHE A 59 -18.91 -25.30 9.97
CA PHE A 59 -18.67 -24.22 9.02
C PHE A 59 -18.23 -24.85 7.68
N ARG A 60 -19.11 -24.84 6.68
CA ARG A 60 -18.72 -25.12 5.29
C ARG A 60 -18.33 -23.79 4.66
N PRO A 61 -17.04 -23.52 4.41
CA PRO A 61 -16.66 -22.35 3.64
C PRO A 61 -17.27 -22.47 2.25
N ASN A 62 -17.93 -21.40 1.80
CA ASN A 62 -18.53 -21.32 0.47
C ASN A 62 -17.38 -21.24 -0.56
N PRO A 63 -17.24 -22.19 -1.50
CA PRO A 63 -16.11 -22.20 -2.44
C PRO A 63 -16.15 -21.07 -3.47
N SER A 64 -17.20 -20.24 -3.50
CA SER A 64 -17.35 -19.12 -4.45
C SER A 64 -16.97 -17.74 -3.90
N ALA A 65 -16.43 -17.64 -2.68
CA ALA A 65 -16.00 -16.36 -2.09
C ALA A 65 -14.47 -16.15 -2.13
N ALA A 66 -13.76 -16.85 -3.02
CA ALA A 66 -12.32 -16.68 -3.25
C ALA A 66 -12.06 -15.89 -4.55
N ARG A 67 -12.62 -14.69 -4.67
CA ARG A 67 -12.19 -13.70 -5.66
C ARG A 67 -12.35 -12.31 -5.05
N SER A 68 -11.28 -11.52 -5.13
CA SER A 68 -11.15 -10.09 -4.78
C SER A 68 -10.27 -9.75 -3.57
N ARG A 69 -9.00 -10.14 -3.63
CA ARG A 69 -7.90 -9.28 -3.18
C ARG A 69 -6.70 -9.56 -4.08
N PRO A 70 -6.13 -8.61 -4.85
CA PRO A 70 -4.68 -8.63 -4.94
C PRO A 70 -4.19 -8.20 -3.55
N PRO A 71 -3.65 -9.09 -2.71
CA PRO A 71 -2.74 -8.60 -1.68
C PRO A 71 -1.57 -7.91 -2.41
N ILE A 72 -0.88 -6.99 -1.75
CA ILE A 72 0.40 -6.47 -2.26
C ILE A 72 1.28 -7.69 -2.52
N THR A 73 1.47 -8.08 -3.78
CA THR A 73 2.20 -9.32 -4.14
C THR A 73 3.67 -9.06 -4.41
N ALA A 74 4.09 -7.80 -4.53
CA ALA A 74 5.48 -7.45 -4.76
C ALA A 74 5.83 -6.07 -4.18
N ILE A 75 7.10 -5.94 -3.79
CA ILE A 75 7.77 -4.69 -3.41
C ILE A 75 8.99 -4.55 -4.34
N PHE A 76 9.37 -3.33 -4.64
CA PHE A 76 10.51 -2.92 -5.45
C PHE A 76 11.39 -1.95 -4.65
N THR A 77 12.52 -1.57 -5.22
CA THR A 77 13.48 -0.63 -4.62
C THR A 77 13.56 0.70 -5.34
N GLY A 78 13.02 0.76 -6.56
CA GLY A 78 13.19 1.88 -7.47
C GLY A 78 14.57 1.93 -8.11
N ILE A 79 15.30 0.82 -8.12
CA ILE A 79 16.58 0.70 -8.82
C ILE A 79 16.32 -0.01 -10.14
N VAL A 80 16.21 0.78 -11.21
CA VAL A 80 15.95 0.28 -12.56
C VAL A 80 17.06 -0.67 -13.00
N GLU A 81 16.67 -1.88 -13.39
CA GLU A 81 17.60 -2.92 -13.83
C GLU A 81 17.96 -2.78 -15.30
N GLU A 82 16.99 -2.40 -16.13
CA GLU A 82 17.19 -2.13 -17.55
C GLU A 82 16.13 -1.19 -18.15
N MET A 83 16.45 -0.65 -19.32
CA MET A 83 15.45 -0.02 -20.19
C MET A 83 14.97 -1.04 -21.21
N GLY A 84 13.70 -1.44 -21.11
CA GLY A 84 13.01 -2.21 -22.13
C GLY A 84 12.46 -1.33 -23.24
N ARG A 85 11.84 -1.97 -24.24
CA ARG A 85 11.18 -1.30 -25.35
C ARG A 85 9.80 -1.88 -25.57
N VAL A 86 8.79 -1.01 -25.64
CA VAL A 86 7.42 -1.43 -25.99
C VAL A 86 7.43 -1.97 -27.42
N ASP A 87 7.05 -3.23 -27.59
CA ASP A 87 6.88 -3.83 -28.91
C ASP A 87 5.46 -3.54 -29.43
N ARG A 88 4.46 -3.79 -28.59
CA ARG A 88 3.05 -3.56 -28.93
C ARG A 88 2.25 -3.17 -27.69
N ILE A 89 1.28 -2.28 -27.87
CA ILE A 89 0.34 -1.87 -26.85
C ILE A 89 -1.05 -1.76 -27.47
N GLY A 90 -2.09 -2.20 -26.76
CA GLY A 90 -3.47 -2.11 -27.27
C GLY A 90 -4.44 -3.10 -26.62
N PRO A 91 -5.67 -3.19 -27.13
CA PRO A 91 -6.64 -4.20 -26.71
C PRO A 91 -6.07 -5.61 -26.84
N SER A 92 -6.34 -6.46 -25.86
CA SER A 92 -6.16 -7.90 -26.00
C SER A 92 -7.10 -8.39 -27.10
N GLY A 93 -6.64 -9.35 -27.90
CA GLY A 93 -7.46 -10.04 -28.89
C GLY A 93 -8.48 -11.00 -28.27
N ASP A 94 -8.48 -11.14 -26.94
CA ASP A 94 -9.39 -12.02 -26.21
C ASP A 94 -10.80 -11.44 -26.11
N ALA A 95 -11.80 -12.33 -26.02
CA ALA A 95 -13.22 -11.98 -25.96
C ALA A 95 -13.60 -11.05 -24.78
N ASP A 96 -12.77 -10.99 -23.73
CA ASP A 96 -13.02 -10.21 -22.52
C ASP A 96 -12.62 -8.73 -22.63
N GLY A 97 -12.04 -8.29 -23.75
CA GLY A 97 -11.79 -6.87 -24.03
C GLY A 97 -10.74 -6.20 -23.13
N GLY A 98 -9.76 -6.96 -22.63
CA GLY A 98 -8.64 -6.44 -21.83
C GLY A 98 -7.72 -5.51 -22.63
N PHE A 99 -6.78 -4.83 -21.97
CA PHE A 99 -5.73 -4.05 -22.62
C PHE A 99 -4.37 -4.63 -22.19
N GLN A 100 -3.41 -4.72 -23.09
CA GLN A 100 -2.13 -5.37 -22.83
C GLN A 100 -0.97 -4.59 -23.45
N ILE A 101 0.20 -4.81 -22.89
CA ILE A 101 1.46 -4.29 -23.41
C ILE A 101 2.48 -5.44 -23.48
N ARG A 102 3.11 -5.58 -24.66
CA ARG A 102 4.22 -6.49 -24.91
C ARG A 102 5.50 -5.68 -24.95
N ILE A 103 6.50 -6.10 -24.19
CA ILE A 103 7.74 -5.37 -23.96
C ILE A 103 8.92 -6.29 -24.27
N ALA A 104 9.85 -5.80 -25.09
CA ALA A 104 11.15 -6.40 -25.32
C ALA A 104 12.08 -6.07 -24.15
N ALA A 105 12.70 -7.09 -23.57
CA ALA A 105 13.52 -6.99 -22.37
C ALA A 105 14.54 -8.15 -22.32
N SER A 106 15.59 -8.04 -21.52
CA SER A 106 16.64 -9.08 -21.44
C SER A 106 16.92 -9.47 -20.00
N THR A 107 17.26 -8.50 -19.17
CA THR A 107 17.67 -8.68 -17.77
C THR A 107 16.51 -9.15 -16.90
N VAL A 108 15.32 -8.52 -17.03
CA VAL A 108 14.17 -8.87 -16.17
C VAL A 108 13.52 -10.20 -16.56
N LEU A 109 13.84 -10.75 -17.74
CA LEU A 109 13.42 -12.09 -18.15
C LEU A 109 14.23 -13.19 -17.47
N GLY A 110 15.37 -12.86 -16.85
CA GLY A 110 16.18 -13.81 -16.10
C GLY A 110 15.39 -14.39 -14.91
N GLY A 111 14.94 -15.64 -15.04
CA GLY A 111 14.17 -16.35 -14.02
C GLY A 111 12.69 -15.97 -13.94
N VAL A 112 12.13 -15.35 -14.98
CA VAL A 112 10.72 -14.94 -15.02
C VAL A 112 9.77 -16.14 -15.07
N ASN A 113 8.63 -16.02 -14.38
CA ASN A 113 7.52 -16.97 -14.38
C ASN A 113 6.19 -16.25 -14.65
N LEU A 114 5.19 -17.02 -15.05
CA LEU A 114 3.82 -16.52 -15.14
C LEU A 114 3.33 -16.12 -13.75
N GLY A 115 2.71 -14.96 -13.63
CA GLY A 115 2.26 -14.42 -12.35
C GLY A 115 3.30 -13.58 -11.60
N ASP A 116 4.54 -13.51 -12.09
CA ASP A 116 5.55 -12.63 -11.50
C ASP A 116 5.18 -11.16 -11.68
N SER A 117 5.66 -10.32 -10.76
CA SER A 117 5.45 -8.88 -10.81
C SER A 117 6.70 -8.17 -11.33
N ILE A 118 6.53 -7.36 -12.37
CA ILE A 118 7.56 -6.49 -12.94
C ILE A 118 7.03 -5.05 -12.89
N SER A 119 7.87 -4.14 -12.39
CA SER A 119 7.61 -2.70 -12.42
C SER A 119 7.93 -2.17 -13.82
N VAL A 120 6.95 -1.54 -14.48
CA VAL A 120 7.09 -0.87 -15.78
C VAL A 120 6.84 0.61 -15.58
N ASN A 121 7.88 1.44 -15.73
CA ASN A 121 7.87 2.86 -15.35
C ASN A 121 7.26 3.08 -13.95
N GLY A 122 7.61 2.25 -12.97
CA GLY A 122 7.09 2.37 -11.60
C GLY A 122 5.68 1.80 -11.40
N THR A 123 5.10 1.14 -12.40
CA THR A 123 3.80 0.48 -12.27
C THR A 123 4.00 -1.01 -12.11
N CYS A 124 3.57 -1.59 -10.99
CA CYS A 124 3.60 -3.01 -10.73
C CYS A 124 2.59 -3.73 -11.65
N LEU A 125 3.09 -4.60 -12.52
CA LEU A 125 2.28 -5.34 -13.48
C LEU A 125 2.62 -6.83 -13.45
N THR A 126 1.59 -7.66 -13.65
CA THR A 126 1.72 -9.13 -13.59
C THR A 126 1.98 -9.71 -14.98
N VAL A 127 3.03 -10.53 -15.09
CA VAL A 127 3.40 -11.26 -16.31
C VAL A 127 2.31 -12.27 -16.66
N SER A 128 1.66 -12.06 -17.82
CA SER A 128 0.61 -12.94 -18.34
C SER A 128 1.11 -13.88 -19.43
N ALA A 129 2.18 -13.51 -20.13
CA ALA A 129 2.87 -14.35 -21.11
C ALA A 129 4.33 -13.89 -21.27
N PHE A 130 5.22 -14.78 -21.69
CA PHE A 130 6.59 -14.42 -22.05
C PHE A 130 7.16 -15.39 -23.10
N ASP A 131 8.13 -14.90 -23.86
CA ASP A 131 8.88 -15.64 -24.87
C ASP A 131 10.36 -15.32 -24.68
N LEU A 132 11.11 -16.31 -24.19
CA LEU A 132 12.55 -16.16 -23.93
C LEU A 132 13.37 -16.15 -25.23
N ALA A 133 12.92 -16.85 -26.27
CA ALA A 133 13.61 -16.90 -27.55
C ALA A 133 13.49 -15.56 -28.30
N ALA A 134 12.32 -14.93 -28.21
CA ALA A 134 12.11 -13.58 -28.73
C ALA A 134 12.58 -12.47 -27.76
N SER A 135 12.88 -12.79 -26.50
CA SER A 135 13.20 -11.82 -25.45
C SER A 135 12.07 -10.81 -25.19
N HIS A 136 10.85 -11.31 -25.00
CA HIS A 136 9.67 -10.49 -24.69
C HIS A 136 8.86 -11.01 -23.51
N PHE A 137 8.15 -10.12 -22.83
CA PHE A 137 7.04 -10.47 -21.94
C PHE A 137 5.82 -9.60 -22.21
N THR A 138 4.66 -10.07 -21.76
CA THR A 138 3.37 -9.40 -21.89
C THR A 138 2.73 -9.25 -20.52
N VAL A 139 2.12 -8.10 -20.28
CA VAL A 139 1.36 -7.81 -19.06
C VAL A 139 0.02 -7.18 -19.42
N GLY A 140 -0.98 -7.42 -18.59
CA GLY A 140 -2.31 -6.79 -18.70
C GLY A 140 -2.34 -5.43 -17.99
N LEU A 141 -3.04 -4.46 -18.58
CA LEU A 141 -3.30 -3.15 -18.00
C LEU A 141 -4.76 -3.05 -17.59
N SER A 142 -4.99 -2.72 -16.32
CA SER A 142 -6.34 -2.46 -15.82
C SER A 142 -6.83 -1.07 -16.24
N PRO A 143 -8.15 -0.82 -16.29
CA PRO A 143 -8.67 0.52 -16.53
C PRO A 143 -8.19 1.58 -15.52
N GLU A 144 -7.98 1.20 -14.25
CA GLU A 144 -7.41 2.11 -13.25
C GLU A 144 -5.96 2.46 -13.58
N THR A 145 -5.16 1.46 -13.95
CA THR A 145 -3.77 1.66 -14.38
C THR A 145 -3.69 2.63 -15.55
N LEU A 146 -4.55 2.46 -16.57
CA LEU A 146 -4.57 3.33 -17.75
C LEU A 146 -4.94 4.79 -17.42
N ARG A 147 -5.75 5.02 -16.38
CA ARG A 147 -6.17 6.34 -15.93
C ARG A 147 -5.18 7.03 -15.01
N ARG A 148 -4.50 6.26 -14.15
CA ARG A 148 -3.58 6.78 -13.13
C ARG A 148 -2.14 6.96 -13.61
N THR A 149 -1.76 6.28 -14.68
CA THR A 149 -0.37 6.24 -15.17
C THR A 149 -0.25 6.85 -16.56
N ALA A 150 0.96 7.23 -16.93
CA ALA A 150 1.34 7.65 -18.27
C ALA A 150 1.54 6.46 -19.24
N LEU A 151 1.20 5.22 -18.85
CA LEU A 151 1.36 4.05 -19.72
C LEU A 151 0.45 4.09 -20.96
N SER A 152 -0.68 4.81 -20.87
CA SER A 152 -1.61 5.02 -21.99
C SER A 152 -1.04 5.92 -23.10
N ASP A 153 -0.02 6.73 -22.78
CA ASP A 153 0.65 7.60 -23.74
C ASP A 153 1.79 6.88 -24.50
N LEU A 154 2.09 5.62 -24.15
CA LEU A 154 3.13 4.84 -24.79
C LEU A 154 2.70 4.32 -26.17
N ALA A 155 3.67 4.15 -27.06
CA ALA A 155 3.50 3.57 -28.38
C ALA A 155 4.55 2.48 -28.65
N SER A 156 4.41 1.76 -29.75
CA SER A 156 5.47 0.86 -30.21
C SER A 156 6.78 1.62 -30.38
N GLY A 157 7.85 1.07 -29.84
CA GLY A 157 9.18 1.67 -29.80
C GLY A 157 9.46 2.56 -28.60
N SER A 158 8.47 2.91 -27.76
CA SER A 158 8.71 3.70 -26.55
C SER A 158 9.65 2.95 -25.58
N PRO A 159 10.67 3.62 -25.02
CA PRO A 159 11.49 3.04 -23.97
C PRO A 159 10.74 3.03 -22.64
N VAL A 160 10.99 2.02 -21.80
CA VAL A 160 10.39 1.89 -20.46
C VAL A 160 11.43 1.42 -19.45
N ASN A 161 11.39 1.96 -18.24
CA ASN A 161 12.15 1.46 -17.10
C ASN A 161 11.57 0.13 -16.62
N LEU A 162 12.41 -0.86 -16.36
CA LEU A 162 12.02 -2.17 -15.86
C LEU A 162 12.77 -2.54 -14.57
N GLU A 163 12.05 -3.08 -13.60
CA GLU A 163 12.60 -3.63 -12.35
C GLU A 163 11.78 -4.86 -11.93
N ARG A 164 12.43 -5.96 -11.55
CA ARG A 164 11.78 -7.15 -11.00
C ARG A 164 11.39 -6.93 -9.55
N ALA A 165 10.38 -7.67 -9.09
CA ALA A 165 10.04 -7.72 -7.67
C ALA A 165 11.25 -8.14 -6.82
N LEU A 166 11.41 -7.46 -5.68
CA LEU A 166 12.51 -7.67 -4.75
C LEU A 166 12.50 -9.09 -4.17
N GLN A 167 13.65 -9.76 -4.17
CA GLN A 167 13.84 -11.00 -3.45
C GLN A 167 14.16 -10.73 -1.97
N PRO A 168 13.77 -11.59 -1.01
CA PRO A 168 14.07 -11.37 0.41
C PRO A 168 15.56 -11.25 0.76
N VAL A 169 16.44 -11.73 -0.12
CA VAL A 169 17.90 -11.77 0.08
C VAL A 169 18.66 -10.66 -0.65
N SER A 170 17.97 -9.83 -1.44
CA SER A 170 18.62 -8.75 -2.21
C SER A 170 18.87 -7.50 -1.38
N ARG A 171 19.84 -6.69 -1.82
CA ARG A 171 20.14 -5.38 -1.23
C ARG A 171 19.07 -4.37 -1.67
N MET A 172 18.56 -3.58 -0.73
CA MET A 172 17.68 -2.45 -1.03
C MET A 172 18.50 -1.18 -1.22
N GLY A 173 18.79 -0.83 -2.47
CA GLY A 173 19.62 0.33 -2.82
C GLY A 173 18.88 1.67 -2.89
N GLY A 174 17.56 1.64 -3.07
CA GLY A 174 16.68 2.81 -3.06
C GLY A 174 15.82 2.86 -1.80
N HIS A 175 14.50 3.00 -1.98
CA HIS A 175 13.51 3.02 -0.89
C HIS A 175 12.40 2.00 -1.14
N PHE A 176 11.41 1.92 -0.26
CA PHE A 176 10.26 1.04 -0.46
C PHE A 176 9.36 1.59 -1.57
N VAL A 177 9.44 0.96 -2.75
CA VAL A 177 8.55 1.26 -3.89
C VAL A 177 7.56 0.10 -4.02
N GLN A 178 6.27 0.37 -4.00
CA GLN A 178 5.23 -0.66 -4.18
C GLN A 178 4.92 -0.92 -5.64
N GLY A 179 5.24 0.03 -6.51
CA GLY A 179 4.79 0.04 -7.90
C GLY A 179 3.32 0.46 -8.02
N HIS A 180 2.82 1.23 -7.05
CA HIS A 180 1.44 1.71 -6.98
C HIS A 180 1.43 3.21 -7.23
N VAL A 181 1.49 3.58 -8.50
CA VAL A 181 1.50 4.97 -8.97
C VAL A 181 0.27 5.72 -8.45
N ASP A 182 0.51 6.84 -7.77
CA ASP A 182 -0.55 7.68 -7.19
C ASP A 182 -1.17 8.62 -8.23
N GLY A 183 -0.34 9.05 -9.19
CA GLY A 183 -0.73 9.89 -10.30
C GLY A 183 0.45 10.18 -11.22
N THR A 184 0.27 11.19 -12.07
CA THR A 184 1.31 11.64 -12.99
C THR A 184 1.77 13.06 -12.66
N GLY A 185 3.02 13.35 -13.01
CA GLY A 185 3.56 14.71 -13.05
C GLY A 185 4.00 15.07 -14.46
N GLU A 186 4.33 16.34 -14.67
CA GLU A 186 4.79 16.88 -15.95
C GLU A 186 6.20 17.46 -15.78
N ILE A 187 7.14 17.08 -16.65
CA ILE A 187 8.50 17.65 -16.60
C ILE A 187 8.46 19.09 -17.09
N THR A 188 8.91 20.04 -16.26
CA THR A 188 8.89 21.47 -16.59
C THR A 188 10.25 22.00 -17.05
N SER A 189 11.36 21.40 -16.62
CA SER A 189 12.69 21.83 -17.06
C SER A 189 13.76 20.75 -16.90
N PHE A 190 14.75 20.83 -17.77
CA PHE A 190 16.03 20.13 -17.69
C PHE A 190 17.16 21.16 -17.66
N VAL A 191 18.03 21.11 -16.63
CA VAL A 191 19.16 22.03 -16.51
C VAL A 191 20.44 21.25 -16.20
N PRO A 192 21.42 21.18 -17.12
CA PRO A 192 22.70 20.54 -16.85
C PRO A 192 23.51 21.30 -15.81
N GLU A 193 24.14 20.59 -14.87
CA GLU A 193 25.11 21.12 -13.92
C GLU A 193 26.29 20.14 -13.81
N GLY A 194 27.40 20.48 -14.46
CA GLY A 194 28.54 19.56 -14.58
C GLY A 194 28.17 18.29 -15.34
N ASP A 195 28.37 17.12 -14.72
CA ASP A 195 27.97 15.81 -15.25
C ASP A 195 26.55 15.39 -14.83
N SER A 196 25.89 16.22 -14.04
CA SER A 196 24.59 15.95 -13.44
C SER A 196 23.49 16.75 -14.15
N LEU A 197 22.26 16.28 -14.02
CA LEU A 197 21.11 16.85 -14.69
C LEU A 197 20.01 17.18 -13.68
N TRP A 198 19.70 18.45 -13.52
CA TRP A 198 18.52 18.89 -12.79
C TRP A 198 17.26 18.63 -13.61
N VAL A 199 16.26 18.07 -12.95
CA VAL A 199 14.94 17.83 -13.50
C VAL A 199 13.91 18.43 -12.55
N LYS A 200 13.05 19.32 -13.07
CA LYS A 200 11.92 19.88 -12.32
C LYS A 200 10.63 19.26 -12.83
N VAL A 201 9.76 18.85 -11.91
CA VAL A 201 8.48 18.18 -12.21
C VAL A 201 7.36 18.93 -11.52
N ARG A 202 6.35 19.32 -12.29
CA ARG A 202 5.08 19.83 -11.79
C ARG A 202 4.17 18.67 -11.43
N VAL A 203 3.47 18.79 -10.32
CA VAL A 203 2.60 17.75 -9.79
C VAL A 203 1.34 18.38 -9.17
N ALA A 204 0.28 17.60 -9.06
CA ALA A 204 -0.93 18.01 -8.34
C ALA A 204 -0.61 18.31 -6.85
N PRO A 205 -1.16 19.39 -6.26
CA PRO A 205 -0.88 19.78 -4.87
C PRO A 205 -1.13 18.66 -3.84
N GLU A 206 -2.11 17.80 -4.10
CA GLU A 206 -2.47 16.69 -3.22
C GLU A 206 -1.35 15.65 -3.11
N LEU A 207 -0.56 15.46 -4.17
CA LEU A 207 0.62 14.59 -4.13
C LEU A 207 1.84 15.34 -3.59
N LEU A 208 1.98 16.64 -3.89
CA LEU A 208 3.07 17.46 -3.38
C LEU A 208 3.11 17.49 -1.85
N HIS A 209 1.95 17.36 -1.20
CA HIS A 209 1.82 17.26 0.26
C HIS A 209 2.71 16.16 0.88
N TYR A 210 3.00 15.08 0.14
CA TYR A 210 3.84 13.98 0.60
C TYR A 210 5.31 14.11 0.18
N VAL A 211 5.67 15.17 -0.53
CA VAL A 211 7.02 15.40 -1.07
C VAL A 211 7.75 16.38 -0.16
N VAL A 212 8.86 15.93 0.42
CA VAL A 212 9.67 16.74 1.34
C VAL A 212 11.11 16.85 0.84
N PRO A 213 11.80 17.99 1.05
CA PRO A 213 13.22 18.10 0.75
C PRO A 213 14.03 17.01 1.46
N LYS A 214 14.98 16.41 0.72
CA LYS A 214 15.78 15.24 1.15
C LYS A 214 14.98 13.96 1.42
N GLY A 215 13.68 13.95 1.13
CA GLY A 215 12.85 12.75 1.10
C GLY A 215 13.05 11.92 -0.17
N PHE A 216 12.45 10.73 -0.18
CA PHE A 216 12.39 9.88 -1.37
C PHE A 216 11.10 10.09 -2.16
N ILE A 217 11.21 9.89 -3.47
CA ILE A 217 10.08 9.78 -4.39
C ILE A 217 10.46 8.82 -5.51
N ALA A 218 9.51 8.04 -6.03
CA ALA A 218 9.71 7.26 -7.23
C ALA A 218 9.13 7.97 -8.45
N VAL A 219 9.97 8.27 -9.45
CA VAL A 219 9.59 8.90 -10.72
C VAL A 219 9.86 7.91 -11.85
N ASP A 220 8.81 7.49 -12.57
CA ASP A 220 8.86 6.37 -13.52
C ASP A 220 9.55 5.13 -12.94
N GLY A 221 9.33 4.87 -11.65
CA GLY A 221 9.95 3.75 -10.93
C GLY A 221 11.41 3.95 -10.56
N VAL A 222 11.99 5.13 -10.78
CA VAL A 222 13.34 5.46 -10.32
C VAL A 222 13.25 6.07 -8.93
N SER A 223 13.90 5.45 -7.94
CA SER A 223 14.05 5.99 -6.59
C SER A 223 14.99 7.19 -6.62
N LEU A 224 14.48 8.35 -6.26
CA LEU A 224 15.20 9.62 -6.32
C LEU A 224 15.10 10.38 -5.00
N THR A 225 16.11 11.20 -4.73
CA THR A 225 16.11 12.12 -3.59
C THR A 225 15.63 13.49 -4.05
N VAL A 226 14.56 13.98 -3.43
CA VAL A 226 14.04 15.33 -3.66
C VAL A 226 15.06 16.34 -3.15
N VAL A 227 15.37 17.36 -3.93
CA VAL A 227 16.29 18.41 -3.51
C VAL A 227 15.53 19.65 -3.07
N GLY A 228 14.67 20.18 -3.93
CA GLY A 228 13.80 21.34 -3.70
C GLY A 228 12.32 21.01 -3.87
N VAL A 229 11.50 21.74 -3.11
CA VAL A 229 10.03 21.70 -3.19
C VAL A 229 9.54 23.15 -3.29
N TYR A 230 8.66 23.42 -4.25
CA TYR A 230 8.17 24.75 -4.60
C TYR A 230 6.65 24.74 -4.57
N GLU A 231 6.06 25.11 -3.43
CA GLU A 231 4.60 25.04 -3.22
C GLU A 231 3.83 25.96 -4.18
N ASP A 232 4.28 27.20 -4.38
CA ASP A 232 3.62 28.19 -5.24
C ASP A 232 3.52 27.74 -6.71
N GLU A 233 4.50 26.96 -7.18
CA GLU A 233 4.54 26.42 -8.55
C GLU A 233 3.95 25.02 -8.66
N SER A 234 3.61 24.41 -7.52
CA SER A 234 3.28 22.99 -7.38
C SER A 234 4.32 22.08 -8.03
N CYS A 235 5.60 22.33 -7.73
CA CYS A 235 6.72 21.62 -8.33
C CYS A 235 7.68 21.07 -7.27
N PHE A 236 8.44 20.05 -7.65
CA PHE A 236 9.64 19.61 -6.95
C PHE A 236 10.75 19.35 -7.95
N ASP A 237 11.98 19.25 -7.47
CA ASP A 237 13.11 18.88 -8.31
C ASP A 237 13.98 17.79 -7.68
N PHE A 238 14.79 17.20 -8.54
CA PHE A 238 15.81 16.23 -8.20
C PHE A 238 16.96 16.32 -9.19
N MET A 239 18.07 15.70 -8.82
CA MET A 239 19.28 15.67 -9.64
C MET A 239 19.59 14.23 -10.05
N LEU A 240 19.79 14.02 -11.35
CA LEU A 240 20.23 12.75 -11.91
C LEU A 240 21.75 12.76 -12.09
N VAL A 241 22.44 11.84 -11.43
CA VAL A 241 23.88 11.61 -11.64
C VAL A 241 24.14 10.95 -13.00
N ALA A 242 25.33 11.15 -13.57
CA ALA A 242 25.71 10.67 -14.89
C ALA A 242 25.43 9.17 -15.13
N TYR A 243 25.67 8.32 -14.12
CA TYR A 243 25.39 6.89 -14.21
C TYR A 243 23.89 6.62 -14.42
N THR A 244 23.03 7.21 -13.58
CA THR A 244 21.57 7.01 -13.65
C THR A 244 21.01 7.53 -14.96
N GLN A 245 21.53 8.65 -15.47
CA GLN A 245 21.08 9.22 -16.74
C GLN A 245 21.15 8.23 -17.91
N GLN A 246 22.13 7.31 -17.90
CA GLN A 246 22.31 6.30 -18.95
C GLN A 246 21.43 5.06 -18.76
N LYS A 247 20.81 4.91 -17.58
CA LYS A 247 20.10 3.69 -17.16
C LYS A 247 18.59 3.84 -17.11
N VAL A 248 18.07 5.06 -17.22
CA VAL A 248 16.64 5.35 -17.05
C VAL A 248 16.10 6.22 -18.19
N VAL A 249 14.78 6.17 -18.39
CA VAL A 249 14.12 6.88 -19.50
C VAL A 249 13.99 8.39 -19.32
N ILE A 250 14.09 8.91 -18.09
CA ILE A 250 13.80 10.32 -17.77
C ILE A 250 14.61 11.30 -18.66
N PRO A 251 15.93 11.13 -18.87
CA PRO A 251 16.70 12.03 -19.75
C PRO A 251 16.35 11.93 -21.24
N LEU A 252 15.63 10.88 -21.67
CA LEU A 252 15.15 10.72 -23.05
C LEU A 252 13.82 11.44 -23.29
N LYS A 253 13.16 11.88 -22.22
CA LYS A 253 11.91 12.64 -22.26
C LYS A 253 12.15 14.11 -22.57
N LYS A 254 11.07 14.79 -22.95
CA LYS A 254 11.05 16.23 -23.24
C LYS A 254 10.28 16.97 -22.15
N VAL A 255 10.48 18.29 -22.11
CA VAL A 255 9.60 19.18 -21.34
C VAL A 255 8.15 18.96 -21.82
N ALA A 256 7.21 19.00 -20.87
CA ALA A 256 5.80 18.64 -21.00
C ALA A 256 5.49 17.14 -21.09
N ASP A 257 6.48 16.24 -21.16
CA ASP A 257 6.20 14.81 -21.06
C ASP A 257 5.79 14.43 -19.64
N LYS A 258 4.85 13.47 -19.56
CA LYS A 258 4.38 12.94 -18.28
C LYS A 258 5.34 11.92 -17.69
N VAL A 259 5.38 11.87 -16.36
CA VAL A 259 6.07 10.85 -15.57
C VAL A 259 5.11 10.23 -14.56
N ASN A 260 5.26 8.94 -14.28
CA ASN A 260 4.54 8.26 -13.20
C ASN A 260 5.16 8.66 -11.86
N LEU A 261 4.32 8.99 -10.87
CA LEU A 261 4.75 9.37 -9.54
C LEU A 261 4.18 8.43 -8.48
N GLU A 262 5.06 7.88 -7.65
CA GLU A 262 4.71 7.21 -6.40
C GLU A 262 5.43 7.92 -5.26
N VAL A 263 4.67 8.48 -4.32
CA VAL A 263 5.23 9.14 -3.14
C VAL A 263 5.60 8.10 -2.08
N ASP A 264 6.54 8.43 -1.20
CA ASP A 264 6.96 7.52 -0.14
C ASP A 264 5.76 7.11 0.75
N ILE A 265 5.53 5.80 0.80
CA ILE A 265 4.42 5.20 1.57
C ILE A 265 4.49 5.55 3.07
N VAL A 266 5.70 5.83 3.59
CA VAL A 266 5.88 6.26 4.99
C VAL A 266 5.08 7.54 5.26
N GLY A 267 5.07 8.50 4.32
CA GLY A 267 4.31 9.75 4.46
C GLY A 267 2.82 9.53 4.65
N LYS A 268 2.22 8.63 3.84
CA LYS A 268 0.80 8.27 3.95
C LYS A 268 0.46 7.57 5.27
N TYR A 269 1.34 6.70 5.76
CA TYR A 269 1.14 6.05 7.06
C TYR A 269 1.22 7.06 8.21
N VAL A 270 2.18 7.99 8.16
CA VAL A 270 2.31 9.06 9.16
C VAL A 270 1.07 9.94 9.17
N GLU A 271 0.59 10.40 8.01
CA GLU A 271 -0.64 11.19 7.90
C GLU A 271 -1.84 10.44 8.51
N LYS A 272 -2.05 9.18 8.13
CA LYS A 272 -3.15 8.36 8.65
C LYS A 272 -3.09 8.19 10.17
N LEU A 273 -1.90 8.03 10.73
CA LEU A 273 -1.70 7.92 12.19
C LEU A 273 -2.02 9.23 12.91
N LEU A 274 -1.64 10.37 12.34
CA LEU A 274 -1.92 11.69 12.92
C LEU A 274 -3.41 12.02 12.84
N ASN A 275 -4.04 11.79 11.68
CA ASN A 275 -5.48 12.04 11.49
C ASN A 275 -6.34 11.19 12.43
N ASN A 276 -5.95 9.95 12.74
CA ASN A 276 -6.69 9.13 13.71
C ASN A 276 -6.47 9.56 15.17
N ARG A 277 -5.36 10.22 15.50
CA ARG A 277 -5.09 10.70 16.87
C ARG A 277 -5.74 12.04 17.16
N PHE A 278 -5.92 12.87 16.15
CA PHE A 278 -6.46 14.23 16.29
C PHE A 278 -7.85 14.40 15.67
N GLY A 279 -8.35 13.44 14.89
CA GLY A 279 -9.66 13.47 14.21
C GLY A 279 -10.86 13.05 15.07
N ASP A 280 -10.64 12.48 16.26
CA ASP A 280 -11.71 12.19 17.25
C ASP A 280 -11.99 13.37 18.19
N ALA A 281 -11.31 14.50 18.02
CA ALA A 281 -11.61 15.74 18.75
C ALA A 281 -12.80 16.47 18.10
N ASN A 282 -14.00 15.89 18.23
CA ASN A 282 -15.24 16.63 18.02
C ASN A 282 -15.32 17.70 19.13
N PRO A 283 -15.40 19.02 18.81
CA PRO A 283 -15.32 20.10 19.81
C PRO A 283 -16.65 20.31 20.55
N THR A 284 -17.23 19.24 21.08
CA THR A 284 -18.42 19.30 21.96
C THR A 284 -18.21 18.46 23.20
N SER A 285 -17.11 18.72 23.92
CA SER A 285 -17.11 18.72 25.38
C SER A 285 -15.86 19.46 25.85
N SER A 286 -16.09 20.66 26.35
CA SER A 286 -15.13 21.41 27.13
C SER A 286 -14.72 20.58 28.35
N SER A 287 -13.56 19.93 28.31
CA SER A 287 -12.75 19.70 29.50
C SER A 287 -11.29 19.79 29.11
N SER A 288 -10.78 21.01 29.25
CA SER A 288 -9.37 21.39 29.42
C SER A 288 -8.40 20.23 29.71
N PHE A 289 -7.73 19.72 28.68
CA PHE A 289 -6.53 18.89 28.82
C PHE A 289 -5.23 19.71 28.67
N TRP A 290 -5.35 21.03 28.46
CA TRP A 290 -4.24 22.01 28.50
C TRP A 290 -4.28 22.90 29.75
N ALA A 291 -4.75 22.38 30.88
CA ALA A 291 -4.40 23.01 32.14
C ALA A 291 -2.89 22.80 32.36
N VAL A 292 -2.10 23.80 31.97
CA VAL A 292 -0.76 24.04 32.50
C VAL A 292 -0.92 24.00 34.02
N ARG A 293 -0.48 22.90 34.65
CA ARG A 293 -0.29 22.87 36.10
C ARG A 293 0.89 23.79 36.37
N GLU A 294 0.61 25.02 36.81
CA GLU A 294 1.58 25.77 37.59
C GLU A 294 2.03 24.89 38.75
N ILE A 295 3.32 24.60 38.80
CA ILE A 295 3.97 23.97 39.95
C ILE A 295 3.96 25.04 41.05
N PRO A 296 3.36 24.81 42.23
CA PRO A 296 3.43 25.78 43.31
C PRO A 296 4.89 25.93 43.74
N THR A 297 5.42 27.16 43.66
CA THR A 297 6.66 27.54 44.34
C THR A 297 6.44 27.50 45.85
N GLY A 298 6.63 26.31 46.42
CA GLY A 298 6.70 26.08 47.86
C GLY A 298 8.15 25.84 48.27
N GLN A 299 8.72 26.84 48.94
CA GLN A 299 9.92 26.85 49.79
C GLN A 299 10.79 25.57 49.81
N CYS A 300 11.96 25.64 49.19
CA CYS A 300 13.12 24.83 49.61
C CYS A 300 14.11 25.77 50.28
N GLU A 301 14.32 25.54 51.57
CA GLU A 301 15.44 26.07 52.35
C GLU A 301 16.77 25.66 51.72
N GLU A 302 17.76 26.55 51.88
CA GLU A 302 19.15 26.34 51.50
C GLU A 302 19.74 25.15 52.27
N GLU A 303 20.01 24.03 51.61
CA GLU A 303 21.11 23.15 52.01
C GLU A 303 21.80 22.53 50.79
N GLY A 304 23.04 22.97 50.54
CA GLY A 304 24.12 22.07 50.15
C GLY A 304 24.28 21.78 48.66
N GLU A 305 24.97 22.68 47.96
CA GLU A 305 25.80 22.32 46.82
C GLU A 305 26.70 21.12 47.16
N ARG A 306 26.45 19.96 46.55
CA ARG A 306 27.48 18.96 46.27
C ARG A 306 27.00 17.96 45.22
N SER A 307 27.87 17.76 44.23
CA SER A 307 27.98 16.57 43.38
C SER A 307 27.17 16.52 42.07
N TRP A 308 27.57 17.35 41.10
CA TRP A 308 27.51 17.00 39.66
C TRP A 308 28.89 16.85 38.99
N VAL A 309 29.96 17.30 39.65
CA VAL A 309 31.37 17.11 39.19
C VAL A 309 31.87 15.66 39.40
N GLY A 310 31.15 14.84 40.18
CA GLY A 310 31.56 13.46 40.53
C GLY A 310 31.23 12.39 39.49
N TRP A 311 30.29 12.63 38.57
CA TRP A 311 29.83 11.62 37.61
C TRP A 311 30.70 11.61 36.34
N LEU A 312 31.16 12.78 35.87
CA LEU A 312 32.03 12.91 34.69
C LEU A 312 33.47 12.42 34.93
N ARG A 313 33.92 12.29 36.17
CA ARG A 313 35.27 11.79 36.50
C ARG A 313 35.40 10.26 36.58
N ARG A 314 34.32 9.51 36.36
CA ARG A 314 34.29 8.04 36.49
C ARG A 314 34.37 7.26 35.16
N LYS A 315 34.42 7.94 34.00
CA LYS A 315 34.57 7.28 32.69
C LYS A 315 35.95 7.38 32.03
N GLU A 316 36.92 8.08 32.63
CA GLU A 316 38.30 8.17 32.11
C GLU A 316 39.32 7.24 32.78
N LYS A 317 38.90 6.35 33.69
CA LYS A 317 39.79 5.33 34.28
C LYS A 317 39.33 3.93 33.91
N GLY A 318 39.76 3.44 32.75
CA GLY A 318 39.39 2.10 32.31
C GLY A 318 40.02 1.59 31.02
N VAL A 319 41.22 2.04 30.63
CA VAL A 319 42.08 1.32 29.65
C VAL A 319 43.54 1.53 30.06
N GLY A 320 44.09 0.57 30.80
CA GLY A 320 45.53 0.50 31.05
C GLY A 320 46.18 -0.31 29.93
N LEU A 321 46.96 0.34 29.08
CA LEU A 321 47.95 -0.29 28.21
C LEU A 321 49.33 0.06 28.76
N ASP A 322 50.00 -0.97 29.27
CA ASP A 322 51.34 -0.92 29.82
C ASP A 322 52.36 -0.95 28.68
N SER A 323 53.16 0.11 28.53
CA SER A 323 54.37 0.11 27.70
C SER A 323 55.36 1.16 28.22
N GLY A 324 56.15 0.76 29.22
CA GLY A 324 57.30 1.51 29.70
C GLY A 324 58.60 0.93 29.15
N VAL A 325 59.10 1.51 28.05
CA VAL A 325 60.51 1.45 27.66
C VAL A 325 61.28 2.41 28.57
N ARG A 326 62.27 1.91 29.28
CA ARG A 326 63.34 2.68 29.91
C ARG A 326 64.60 2.41 29.08
N ASP A 327 65.29 3.46 28.65
CA ASP A 327 66.74 3.43 28.40
C ASP A 327 67.28 4.87 28.37
N THR A 328 68.01 5.22 29.44
CA THR A 328 69.33 5.88 29.44
C THR A 328 69.83 5.84 30.89
N GLU A 329 70.71 4.89 31.21
CA GLU A 329 72.16 5.10 31.16
C GLU A 329 72.79 4.02 30.28
#